data_AF-A0A1Y2N0X7-F1
#
_entry.id   AF-A0A1Y2N0X7-F1
#
_cell.length_a   1.000
_cell.length_b   1.000
_cell.length_c   1.000
_cell.angle_alpha   90.00
_cell.angle_beta   90.00
_cell.angle_gamma   90.00
#
_symmetry.space_group_name_H-M   'P 1'
#
loop_
_entity.id
_entity.type
_entity.pdbx_description
1 polymer ?
#
loop_
_entity_poly.entity_id
_entity_poly.type
_entity_poly.pdbx_seq_one_letter_code
_entity_poly.pdbx_strand_id
1 'polypeptide(L)'
;MSAEEVPAERNPLAGDTTGCSEVLAEVWMFLDRECDQERRRLLQRHLDECAPCLAEYGIDEKLKALLARKCGGESAPEALKDRLRTQIRSAVLEQAQVRVESGPEGTSVSVSRRRTEFRREG
;
A
#
# COMPACT_ATOMS: atom_id res chain seq x y z
N MET A 1 29.63 -21.10 -22.71
CA MET A 1 28.50 -21.87 -22.18
C MET A 1 29.06 -22.79 -21.14
N SER A 2 28.81 -22.51 -19.87
CA SER A 2 28.78 -23.48 -18.76
C SER A 2 28.22 -22.71 -17.57
N ALA A 3 26.94 -22.95 -17.27
CA ALA A 3 26.37 -22.55 -16.01
C ALA A 3 26.93 -23.53 -14.97
N GLU A 4 27.78 -23.06 -14.08
CA GLU A 4 28.15 -23.84 -12.90
C GLU A 4 26.94 -23.86 -11.96
N GLU A 5 26.42 -25.07 -11.75
CA GLU A 5 25.30 -25.36 -10.87
C GLU A 5 25.65 -25.02 -9.42
N VAL A 6 24.80 -24.23 -8.76
CA VAL A 6 24.93 -23.93 -7.33
C VAL A 6 24.32 -25.09 -6.55
N PRO A 7 25.07 -25.80 -5.69
CA PRO A 7 24.52 -26.91 -4.95
C PRO A 7 23.64 -26.39 -3.81
N ALA A 8 22.38 -26.85 -3.78
CA ALA A 8 21.46 -26.58 -2.68
C ALA A 8 21.90 -27.36 -1.44
N GLU A 9 22.65 -26.72 -0.55
CA GLU A 9 22.95 -27.27 0.77
C GLU A 9 21.65 -27.40 1.59
N ARG A 10 21.19 -28.64 1.78
CA ARG A 10 20.09 -28.96 2.68
C ARG A 10 20.57 -28.77 4.12
N ASN A 11 20.04 -27.77 4.81
CA ASN A 11 20.32 -27.51 6.22
C ASN A 11 19.70 -28.61 7.12
N PRO A 12 20.48 -29.36 7.94
CA PRO A 12 19.99 -30.54 8.67
C PRO A 12 19.24 -30.24 9.99
N LEU A 13 18.80 -29.01 10.24
CA LEU A 13 18.21 -28.60 11.53
C LEU A 13 16.70 -28.28 11.44
N ALA A 14 15.95 -28.98 10.59
CA ALA A 14 14.49 -28.85 10.50
C ALA A 14 13.78 -29.66 11.59
N GLY A 15 13.81 -29.18 12.83
CA GLY A 15 12.93 -29.64 13.90
C GLY A 15 11.64 -28.83 13.90
N ASP A 16 10.54 -29.46 13.50
CA ASP A 16 9.07 -29.18 13.62
C ASP A 16 8.48 -27.74 13.70
N THR A 17 9.25 -26.67 13.76
CA THR A 17 8.78 -25.29 13.69
C THR A 17 9.78 -24.47 12.88
N THR A 18 9.49 -24.24 11.59
CA THR A 18 10.28 -23.30 10.77
C THR A 18 10.29 -21.95 11.47
N GLY A 19 11.47 -21.42 11.80
CA GLY A 19 11.59 -20.18 12.57
C GLY A 19 11.24 -18.95 11.72
N CYS A 20 10.70 -17.88 12.31
CA CYS A 20 10.33 -16.68 11.55
C CYS A 20 11.48 -16.11 10.71
N SER A 21 12.71 -16.08 11.23
CA SER A 21 13.89 -15.62 10.49
C SER A 21 14.18 -16.45 9.24
N GLU A 22 13.96 -17.76 9.33
CA GLU A 22 14.14 -18.73 8.24
C GLU A 22 13.06 -18.53 7.16
N VAL A 23 11.80 -18.38 7.59
CA VAL A 23 10.68 -18.08 6.69
C VAL A 23 10.90 -16.76 5.95
N LEU A 24 11.40 -15.74 6.65
CA LEU A 24 11.66 -14.42 6.08
C LEU A 24 12.86 -14.41 5.13
N ALA A 25 13.87 -15.24 5.36
CA ALA A 25 15.00 -15.39 4.45
C ALA A 25 14.57 -15.98 3.09
N GLU A 26 13.55 -16.84 3.09
CA GLU A 26 13.11 -17.59 1.92
C GLU A 26 11.77 -17.12 1.33
N VAL A 27 11.16 -16.09 1.92
CA VAL A 27 9.84 -15.58 1.49
C VAL A 27 9.82 -15.20 0.00
N TRP A 28 10.93 -14.71 -0.55
CA TRP A 28 11.03 -14.37 -1.97
C TRP A 28 10.93 -15.59 -2.88
N MET A 29 11.65 -16.68 -2.56
CA MET A 29 11.54 -17.94 -3.30
C MET A 29 10.12 -18.51 -3.24
N PHE A 30 9.44 -18.35 -2.09
CA PHE A 30 8.05 -18.75 -1.94
C PHE A 30 7.09 -17.92 -2.82
N LEU A 31 7.28 -16.60 -2.87
CA LEU A 31 6.48 -15.69 -3.68
C LEU A 31 6.68 -15.93 -5.19
N ASP A 32 7.93 -16.14 -5.61
CA ASP A 32 8.31 -16.38 -7.01
C ASP A 32 8.04 -17.82 -7.47
N ARG A 33 7.55 -18.68 -6.56
CA ARG A 33 7.26 -20.12 -6.79
C ARG A 33 8.49 -20.96 -7.13
N GLU A 34 9.64 -20.55 -6.60
CA GLU A 34 10.92 -21.23 -6.77
C GLU A 34 11.22 -22.23 -5.63
N CYS A 35 10.34 -22.36 -4.63
CA CYS A 35 10.45 -23.41 -3.60
C CYS A 35 9.95 -24.77 -4.10
N ASP A 36 10.58 -25.84 -3.60
CA ASP A 36 10.01 -27.18 -3.72
C ASP A 36 8.67 -27.31 -2.95
N GLN A 37 7.93 -28.38 -3.25
CA GLN A 37 6.56 -28.54 -2.78
C GLN A 37 6.46 -28.78 -1.27
N GLU A 38 7.47 -29.39 -0.66
CA GLU A 38 7.50 -29.65 0.78
C GLU A 38 7.82 -28.35 1.52
N ARG A 39 8.85 -27.64 1.07
CA ARG A 39 9.24 -26.34 1.62
C ARG A 39 8.15 -25.30 1.49
N ARG A 40 7.46 -25.27 0.35
CA ARG A 40 6.31 -24.39 0.13
C ARG A 40 5.19 -24.61 1.17
N ARG A 41 4.90 -25.86 1.54
CA ARG A 41 3.88 -26.18 2.56
C ARG A 41 4.29 -25.70 3.94
N LEU A 42 5.58 -25.87 4.30
CA LEU A 42 6.12 -25.41 5.58
C LEU A 42 6.07 -23.88 5.69
N LEU A 43 6.53 -23.17 4.66
CA LEU A 43 6.50 -21.71 4.59
C LEU A 43 5.06 -21.18 4.62
N GLN A 44 4.15 -21.78 3.84
CA GLN A 44 2.73 -21.41 3.83
C GLN A 44 2.09 -21.56 5.22
N ARG A 45 2.26 -22.73 5.86
CA ARG A 45 1.70 -22.99 7.20
C ARG A 45 2.17 -21.95 8.21
N HIS A 46 3.46 -21.62 8.20
CA HIS A 46 4.00 -20.62 9.11
C HIS A 46 3.46 -19.21 8.81
N LEU A 47 3.36 -18.82 7.55
CA LEU A 47 2.78 -17.52 7.17
C LEU A 47 1.29 -17.41 7.56
N ASP A 48 0.56 -18.53 7.51
CA ASP A 48 -0.85 -18.60 7.92
C ASP A 48 -1.02 -18.54 9.45
N GLU A 49 -0.11 -19.18 10.20
CA GLU A 49 -0.15 -19.25 11.67
C GLU A 49 0.52 -18.05 12.35
N CYS A 50 1.42 -17.34 11.67
CA CYS A 50 2.26 -16.30 12.23
C CYS A 50 2.13 -14.95 11.49
N ALA A 51 0.93 -14.35 11.58
CA ALA A 51 0.66 -12.98 11.14
C ALA A 51 1.70 -11.91 11.57
N PRO A 52 2.29 -11.93 12.80
CA PRO A 52 3.27 -10.91 13.19
C PRO A 52 4.58 -10.94 12.40
N CYS A 53 5.00 -12.08 11.84
CA CYS A 53 6.31 -12.15 11.17
C CYS A 53 6.33 -11.40 9.82
N LEU A 54 5.18 -11.23 9.16
CA LEU A 54 5.05 -10.35 8.00
C LEU A 54 5.07 -8.86 8.37
N ALA A 55 4.45 -8.52 9.51
CA ALA A 55 4.37 -7.16 10.01
C ALA A 55 5.73 -6.66 10.55
N GLU A 56 6.44 -7.47 11.34
CA GLU A 56 7.74 -7.13 11.93
C GLU A 56 8.82 -6.90 10.87
N TYR A 57 8.76 -7.61 9.74
CA TYR A 57 9.72 -7.46 8.65
C TYR A 57 9.37 -6.35 7.65
N GLY A 58 8.22 -5.69 7.83
CA GLY A 58 7.72 -4.63 6.95
C GLY A 58 7.48 -5.10 5.51
N ILE A 59 7.16 -6.39 5.31
CA ILE A 59 6.99 -6.96 3.97
C ILE A 59 5.84 -6.27 3.25
N ASP A 60 4.76 -5.93 3.95
CA ASP A 60 3.64 -5.19 3.37
C ASP A 60 4.07 -3.84 2.77
N GLU A 61 4.93 -3.10 3.46
CA GLU A 61 5.44 -1.82 2.97
C GLU A 61 6.40 -2.00 1.79
N LYS A 62 7.30 -2.99 1.89
CA LYS A 62 8.23 -3.35 0.81
C LYS A 62 7.49 -3.83 -0.43
N LEU A 63 6.43 -4.62 -0.27
CA LEU A 63 5.59 -5.12 -1.35
C LEU A 63 4.78 -3.99 -1.98
N LYS A 64 4.15 -3.10 -1.18
CA LYS A 64 3.46 -1.91 -1.69
C LYS A 64 4.41 -1.01 -2.48
N ALA A 65 5.63 -0.78 -1.98
CA ALA A 65 6.65 0.01 -2.68
C ALA A 65 7.08 -0.67 -3.99
N LEU A 66 7.30 -1.99 -3.99
CA LEU A 66 7.66 -2.76 -5.17
C LEU A 66 6.55 -2.72 -6.23
N LEU A 67 5.30 -2.93 -5.83
CA LEU A 67 4.12 -2.85 -6.69
C LEU A 67 3.94 -1.44 -7.25
N ALA A 68 4.11 -0.38 -6.44
CA ALA A 68 4.06 0.99 -6.93
C ALA A 68 5.14 1.25 -8.01
N ARG A 69 6.35 0.73 -7.81
CA ARG A 69 7.46 0.86 -8.78
C ARG A 69 7.25 0.04 -10.06
N LYS A 70 6.76 -1.19 -9.95
CA LYS A 70 6.69 -2.16 -11.07
C LYS A 70 5.35 -2.17 -11.79
N CYS A 71 4.28 -1.83 -11.08
CA CYS A 71 2.90 -1.96 -11.51
C CYS A 71 2.08 -0.67 -11.30
N GLY A 72 2.65 0.38 -10.71
CA GLY A 72 1.96 1.65 -10.44
C GLY A 72 1.62 2.48 -11.70
N GLY A 73 2.03 2.01 -12.87
CA GLY A 73 1.78 2.68 -14.15
C GLY A 73 2.56 3.99 -14.30
N GLU A 74 2.29 4.70 -15.40
CA GLU A 74 2.82 6.05 -15.60
C GLU A 74 2.13 7.03 -14.64
N SER A 75 2.91 7.93 -14.04
CA SER A 75 2.35 9.01 -13.23
C SER A 75 1.34 9.80 -14.07
N ALA A 76 0.17 10.09 -13.48
CA ALA A 76 -0.87 10.85 -14.16
C ALA A 76 -0.28 12.13 -14.79
N PRO A 77 -0.61 12.46 -16.06
CA PRO A 77 -0.07 13.65 -16.72
C PRO A 77 -0.36 14.92 -15.91
N GLU A 78 0.58 15.87 -15.86
CA GLU A 78 0.41 17.10 -15.07
C GLU A 78 -0.82 17.90 -15.50
N ALA A 79 -1.13 17.93 -16.81
CA ALA A 79 -2.34 18.55 -17.32
C ALA A 79 -3.63 17.98 -16.69
N LEU A 80 -3.68 16.67 -16.42
CA LEU A 80 -4.83 16.05 -15.74
C LEU A 80 -4.89 16.48 -14.27
N LYS A 81 -3.75 16.48 -13.57
CA LYS A 81 -3.67 16.90 -12.17
C LYS A 81 -4.10 18.36 -12.01
N ASP A 82 -3.66 19.24 -12.90
CA ASP A 82 -4.00 20.67 -12.85
C ASP A 82 -5.48 20.93 -13.14
N ARG A 83 -6.04 20.19 -14.10
CA ARG A 83 -7.48 20.24 -14.38
C ARG A 83 -8.29 19.77 -13.17
N LEU A 84 -7.90 18.66 -12.54
CA LEU A 84 -8.54 18.16 -11.32
C LEU A 84 -8.43 19.15 -10.15
N ARG A 85 -7.24 19.70 -9.90
CA ARG A 85 -7.04 20.73 -8.86
C ARG A 85 -7.97 21.93 -9.09
N THR A 86 -8.10 22.38 -10.32
CA THR A 86 -9.00 23.49 -10.69
C THR A 86 -10.47 23.14 -10.44
N GLN A 87 -10.90 21.96 -10.90
CA GLN A 87 -12.28 21.49 -10.70
C GLN A 87 -12.62 21.31 -9.21
N ILE A 88 -11.71 20.74 -8.42
CA ILE A 88 -11.90 20.57 -6.97
C ILE A 88 -12.00 21.94 -6.30
N ARG A 89 -11.12 22.90 -6.63
CA ARG A 89 -11.24 24.27 -6.10
C ARG A 89 -12.58 24.90 -6.44
N SER A 90 -13.04 24.78 -7.69
CA SER A 90 -14.36 25.28 -8.11
C SER A 90 -15.47 24.65 -7.28
N ALA A 91 -15.51 23.31 -7.20
CA ALA A 91 -16.54 22.59 -6.46
C ALA A 91 -16.55 22.94 -4.96
N VAL A 92 -15.37 23.15 -4.35
CA VAL A 92 -15.26 23.57 -2.95
C VAL A 92 -15.80 24.99 -2.76
N LEU A 93 -15.47 25.92 -3.66
CA LEU A 93 -15.98 27.29 -3.60
C LEU A 93 -17.50 27.34 -3.83
N GLU A 94 -18.04 26.52 -4.74
CA GLU A 94 -19.48 26.40 -5.00
C GLU A 94 -20.25 25.86 -3.77
N GLN A 95 -19.62 24.99 -2.98
CA GLN A 95 -20.18 24.45 -1.74
C GLN A 95 -19.92 25.33 -0.51
N ALA A 96 -19.10 26.37 -0.62
CA ALA A 96 -18.78 27.26 0.49
C ALA A 96 -19.85 28.37 0.62
N GLN A 97 -20.39 28.54 1.83
CA GLN A 97 -21.11 29.74 2.20
C GLN A 97 -20.13 30.71 2.85
N VAL A 98 -19.78 31.77 2.13
CA VAL A 98 -18.93 32.86 2.61
C VAL A 98 -19.83 34.00 3.04
N ARG A 99 -19.73 34.42 4.31
CA ARG A 99 -20.40 35.62 4.82
C ARG A 99 -19.35 36.63 5.25
N VAL A 100 -19.45 37.84 4.69
CA VAL A 100 -18.61 38.99 5.06
C VAL A 100 -19.48 39.98 5.81
N GLU A 101 -19.07 40.35 7.02
CA GLU A 101 -19.72 41.33 7.87
C GLU A 101 -18.73 42.46 8.12
N SER A 102 -19.07 43.68 7.72
CA SER A 102 -18.24 44.87 7.93
C SER A 102 -18.82 45.70 9.07
N GLY A 103 -18.04 45.89 10.13
CA GLY A 103 -18.41 46.68 11.30
C GLY A 103 -17.35 47.73 11.66
N PRO A 104 -17.63 48.59 12.65
CA PRO A 104 -16.68 49.61 13.12
C PRO A 104 -15.39 49.00 13.72
N GLU A 105 -15.45 47.75 14.20
CA GLU A 105 -14.33 46.97 14.73
C GLU A 105 -13.50 46.26 13.63
N GLY A 106 -13.92 46.36 12.35
CA GLY A 106 -13.26 45.74 11.20
C GLY A 106 -14.17 44.82 10.39
N THR A 107 -13.57 44.09 9.45
CA THR A 107 -14.27 43.17 8.55
C THR A 107 -14.10 41.73 9.03
N SER A 108 -15.21 41.06 9.35
CA SER A 108 -15.24 39.63 9.69
C SER A 108 -15.64 38.80 8.47
N VAL A 109 -14.88 37.74 8.18
CA VAL A 109 -15.16 36.79 7.10
C VAL A 109 -15.37 35.42 7.71
N SER A 110 -16.57 34.86 7.56
CA SER A 110 -16.89 33.49 7.99
C SER A 110 -17.13 32.59 6.79
N VAL A 111 -16.52 31.41 6.80
CA VAL A 111 -16.66 30.40 5.75
C VAL A 111 -17.24 29.14 6.38
N SER A 112 -18.39 28.69 5.88
CA SER A 112 -19.06 27.47 6.34
C SER A 112 -19.38 26.56 5.15
N ARG A 113 -19.44 25.25 5.39
CA ARG A 113 -19.72 24.26 4.34
C ARG A 113 -21.23 24.08 4.19
N ARG A 114 -21.77 24.31 2.99
CA ARG A 114 -23.16 23.98 2.68
C ARG A 114 -23.28 22.46 2.56
N ARG A 115 -24.01 21.83 3.48
CA ARG A 115 -24.18 20.38 3.51
C ARG A 115 -25.00 19.95 2.29
N THR A 116 -24.36 19.31 1.31
CA THR A 116 -25.05 18.61 0.23
C THR A 116 -25.47 17.23 0.73
N GLU A 117 -26.76 17.03 0.94
CA GLU A 117 -27.31 15.73 1.29
C GLU A 117 -27.26 14.83 0.05
N PHE A 118 -26.26 13.95 -0.01
CA PHE A 118 -26.11 12.99 -1.08
C PHE A 118 -27.14 11.88 -0.88
N ARG A 119 -28.30 11.99 -1.54
CA ARG A 119 -29.32 10.93 -1.54
C ARG A 119 -28.76 9.75 -2.33
N ARG A 120 -28.37 8.68 -1.64
CA ARG A 120 -28.15 7.38 -2.28
C ARG A 120 -29.51 6.87 -2.76
N GLU A 121 -29.76 6.94 -4.06
CA GLU A 121 -30.73 6.05 -4.71
C GLU A 121 -30.09 4.65 -4.74
N GLY A 122 -30.85 3.67 -4.25
CA GLY A 122 -30.43 2.27 -4.10
C GLY A 122 -30.54 1.47 -5.38
#